data_AF-A0A0G1T8H1-F1
#
_entry.id   AF-A0A0G1T8H1-F1
#
_cell.length_a   1.000
_cell.length_b   1.000
_cell.length_c   1.000
_cell.angle_alpha   90.00
_cell.angle_beta   90.00
_cell.angle_gamma   90.00
#
_symmetry.space_group_name_H-M   'P 1'
#
loop_
_entity.id
_entity.type
_entity.pdbx_description
1 polymer ?
#
loop_
_entity_poly.entity_id
_entity_poly.type
_entity_poly.pdbx_seq_one_letter_code
_entity_poly.pdbx_strand_id
1 'polypeptide(L)' 'MKKTPTNIRLRELRIEKGLTQYKLARILGFKYNTAISRYETGSKRPSLETAQRIALALGVKVEDIFLP' A
#
# COMPACT_ATOMS: atom_id res chain seq x y z
N MET A 1 4.36 -8.73 -22.26
CA MET A 1 4.54 -8.11 -20.92
C MET A 1 4.20 -9.15 -19.86
N LYS A 2 5.18 -9.68 -19.13
CA LYS A 2 4.95 -10.66 -18.06
C LYS A 2 4.45 -9.91 -16.81
N LYS A 3 3.19 -10.10 -16.42
CA LYS A 3 2.70 -9.67 -15.10
C LYS A 3 3.31 -10.62 -14.07
N THR A 4 4.45 -10.25 -13.49
CA THR A 4 4.93 -10.93 -12.29
C THR A 4 3.85 -10.77 -11.22
N PRO A 5 3.28 -11.86 -10.66
CA PRO A 5 2.36 -11.73 -9.54
C PRO A 5 3.16 -11.12 -8.40
N THR A 6 2.98 -9.83 -8.18
CA THR A 6 3.59 -9.15 -7.05
C THR A 6 2.64 -9.48 -5.91
N ASN A 7 3.02 -10.43 -5.05
CA ASN A 7 2.26 -10.78 -3.86
C ASN A 7 2.28 -9.56 -2.92
N ILE A 8 1.39 -8.60 -3.16
CA ILE A 8 1.26 -7.36 -2.39
C ILE A 8 -0.10 -7.39 -1.71
N ARG A 9 -0.09 -7.50 -0.38
CA ARG A 9 -1.32 -7.60 0.43
C ARG A 9 -1.90 -6.24 0.83
N LEU A 10 -1.33 -5.15 0.33
CA LEU A 10 -1.72 -3.78 0.67
C LEU A 10 -3.23 -3.53 0.51
N ARG A 11 -3.83 -4.00 -0.59
CA ARG A 11 -5.25 -3.80 -0.86
C ARG A 11 -6.13 -4.50 0.18
N GLU A 12 -5.80 -5.76 0.49
CA GLU A 12 -6.53 -6.60 1.44
C GLU A 12 -6.48 -5.95 2.83
N LEU A 13 -5.27 -5.67 3.33
CA LEU A 13 -5.04 -5.07 4.62
C LEU A 13 -5.71 -3.69 4.76
N ARG A 14 -5.70 -2.88 3.68
CA ARG A 14 -6.43 -1.61 3.67
C ARG A 14 -7.94 -1.79 3.83
N ILE A 15 -8.52 -2.79 3.15
CA ILE A 15 -9.95 -3.08 3.22
C ILE A 15 -10.33 -3.63 4.61
N GLU A 16 -9.50 -4.50 5.19
CA GLU A 16 -9.67 -4.99 6.57
C GLU A 16 -9.68 -3.85 7.60
N LYS A 17 -8.92 -2.78 7.34
CA LYS A 17 -8.95 -1.55 8.16
C LYS A 17 -10.10 -0.59 7.82
N GLY A 18 -11.01 -0.95 6.91
CA GLY A 18 -12.15 -0.10 6.52
C GLY A 18 -11.73 1.21 5.80
N LEU A 19 -10.53 1.25 5.24
CA LEU A 19 -9.98 2.44 4.60
C LEU A 19 -10.26 2.41 3.09
N THR A 20 -10.66 3.55 2.52
CA THR A 20 -10.61 3.74 1.06
C THR A 20 -9.17 4.08 0.65
N GLN A 21 -8.83 3.91 -0.63
CA GLN A 21 -7.52 4.37 -1.14
C GLN A 21 -7.29 5.86 -0.87
N TYR A 22 -8.34 6.67 -0.98
CA TYR A 22 -8.26 8.10 -0.66
C TYR A 22 -8.00 8.34 0.84
N LYS A 23 -8.69 7.63 1.74
CA LYS A 23 -8.44 7.74 3.18
C LYS A 23 -7.00 7.37 3.54
N LEU A 24 -6.49 6.25 3.02
CA LEU A 24 -5.09 5.87 3.25
C LEU A 24 -4.12 6.92 2.69
N ALA A 25 -4.38 7.44 1.48
CA ALA A 25 -3.58 8.51 0.90
C ALA A 25 -3.53 9.74 1.82
N ARG A 26 -4.67 10.16 2.37
CA ARG A 26 -4.75 11.30 3.29
C ARG A 26 -3.99 11.06 4.60
N ILE A 27 -4.07 9.86 5.18
CA ILE A 27 -3.28 9.47 6.37
C ILE A 27 -1.77 9.59 6.07
N LEU A 28 -1.35 9.24 4.86
CA LEU A 28 0.04 9.35 4.41
C LEU A 28 0.43 10.75 3.91
N GLY A 29 -0.45 11.75 4.03
CA GLY A 29 -0.18 13.12 3.56
C GLY A 29 -0.15 13.27 2.04
N PHE A 30 -0.62 12.29 1.28
CA PHE A 30 -0.76 12.40 -0.16
C PHE A 30 -2.03 13.17 -0.53
N LYS A 31 -1.91 14.05 -1.53
CA LYS A 31 -3.03 14.85 -2.05
C LYS A 31 -4.08 13.99 -2.77
N TYR A 32 -3.65 12.92 -3.44
CA TYR A 32 -4.48 12.06 -4.29
C TYR A 32 -4.22 10.56 -4.02
N ASN A 33 -5.19 9.71 -4.37
CA ASN A 33 -5.11 8.25 -4.18
C ASN A 33 -4.26 7.50 -5.24
N THR A 34 -3.79 8.19 -6.28
CA THR A 34 -3.04 7.59 -7.39
C THR A 34 -1.81 6.82 -6.93
N ALA A 35 -1.12 7.29 -5.87
CA ALA A 35 0.01 6.58 -5.29
C ALA A 35 -0.40 5.21 -4.71
N ILE A 36 -1.48 5.18 -3.91
CA ILE A 36 -2.00 3.95 -3.30
C ILE A 36 -2.41 2.94 -4.36
N SER A 37 -3.16 3.38 -5.39
CA SER A 37 -3.56 2.50 -6.49
C SER A 37 -2.35 1.89 -7.21
N ARG A 38 -1.29 2.68 -7.43
CA ARG A 38 -0.05 2.16 -8.04
C ARG A 38 0.70 1.17 -7.15
N TYR A 39 0.69 1.38 -5.84
CA TYR A 39 1.28 0.46 -4.88
C TYR A 39 0.50 -0.86 -4.80
N GLU A 40 -0.83 -0.80 -4.74
CA GLU A 40 -1.70 -1.99 -4.70
C GLU A 40 -1.60 -2.85 -5.96
N THR A 41 -1.36 -2.22 -7.11
CA THR A 41 -1.21 -2.92 -8.39
C THR A 41 0.22 -3.37 -8.67
N GLY A 42 1.18 -3.02 -7.80
CA GLY A 42 2.60 -3.25 -8.03
C GLY A 42 3.20 -2.44 -9.19
N SER A 43 2.44 -1.55 -9.81
CA SER A 43 2.91 -0.70 -10.93
C SER A 43 3.92 0.35 -10.49
N LYS A 44 3.98 0.67 -9.19
CA LYS A 44 5.06 1.44 -8.57
C LYS A 44 5.43 0.78 -7.25
N ARG A 45 6.72 0.78 -6.91
CA ARG A 45 7.19 0.43 -5.57
C ARG A 45 7.29 1.69 -4.69
N PRO A 46 6.80 1.66 -3.44
CA PRO A 46 7.03 2.75 -2.50
C PRO A 46 8.52 2.82 -2.11
N SER A 47 8.97 3.98 -1.63
CA SER A 47 10.26 4.05 -0.91
C SER A 47 10.17 3.28 0.41
N LEU A 48 11.31 2.94 1.01
CA LEU A 48 11.35 2.28 2.33
C LEU A 48 10.56 3.10 3.37
N GLU A 49 10.78 4.41 3.41
CA GLU A 49 10.06 5.33 4.30
C GLU A 49 8.54 5.28 4.05
N THR A 50 8.11 5.31 2.77
CA THR A 50 6.68 5.22 2.45
C THR A 50 6.10 3.86 2.84
N ALA A 51 6.83 2.78 2.62
CA ALA A 51 6.42 1.43 3.02
C ALA A 51 6.24 1.32 4.53
N GLN A 52 7.17 1.87 5.32
CA GLN A 52 7.08 1.95 6.79
C GLN A 52 5.85 2.77 7.22
N ARG A 53 5.59 3.92 6.59
CA ARG A 53 4.43 4.75 6.90
C ARG A 53 3.11 4.06 6.57
N ILE A 54 3.06 3.30 5.47
CA ILE A 54 1.90 2.47 5.11
C ILE A 54 1.67 1.40 6.18
N ALA A 55 2.73 0.68 6.58
CA ALA A 55 2.66 -0.36 7.61
C ALA A 55 2.16 0.20 8.94
N LEU A 56 2.70 1.36 9.36
CA LEU A 56 2.24 2.08 10.55
C LEU A 56 0.77 2.49 10.46
N ALA A 57 0.33 3.05 9.33
CA ALA A 57 -1.06 3.46 9.11
C ALA A 57 -2.03 2.27 9.13
N LEU A 58 -1.55 1.07 8.77
CA LEU A 58 -2.32 -0.17 8.79
C LEU A 58 -2.09 -1.00 10.05
N GLY A 59 -1.22 -0.60 10.98
CA GLY A 59 -0.92 -1.34 12.21
C GLY A 59 -0.41 -2.76 11.96
N VAL A 60 0.40 -2.95 10.92
CA VAL A 60 1.03 -4.23 10.53
C VAL A 60 2.52 -4.03 10.28
N LYS A 61 3.27 -5.10 9.97
CA LYS A 61 4.66 -5.00 9.56
C LYS A 61 4.78 -4.73 8.05
N VAL A 62 5.93 -4.23 7.62
CA VAL A 62 6.21 -3.99 6.19
C VAL A 62 6.23 -5.32 5.44
N GLU A 63 6.76 -6.36 6.07
CA GLU A 63 6.80 -7.74 5.57
C GLU A 63 5.40 -8.27 5.24
N ASP A 64 4.41 -8.00 6.10
CA ASP A 64 3.02 -8.45 5.91
C ASP A 64 2.40 -7.88 4.61
N ILE A 65 2.94 -6.79 4.09
CA ILE A 65 2.42 -6.06 2.92
C ILE A 65 3.18 -6.42 1.64
N PHE A 66 4.51 -6.48 1.70
CA PHE A 66 5.38 -6.47 0.51
C PHE A 66 6.26 -7.71 0.35
N LEU A 67 6.26 -8.63 1.31
CA LEU A 67 6.99 -9.90 1.22
C LEU A 67 6.01 -11.06 1.02
N PRO A 68 6.44 -12.13 0.31
CA PRO A 68 5.62 -13.31 0.04
C PRO A 68 5.30 -14.12 1.29
#